data_AF-A0A2Z2PGN9-F1
#
_entry.id   AF-A0A2Z2PGN9-F1
#
_cell.length_a   1.000
_cell.length_b   1.000
_cell.length_c   1.000
_cell.angle_alpha   90.00
_cell.angle_beta   90.00
_cell.angle_gamma   90.00
#
_symmetry.space_group_name_H-M   'P 1'
#
loop_
_entity.id
_entity.type
_entity.pdbx_description
1 polymer ?
#
loop_
_entity_poly.entity_id
_entity_poly.type
_entity_poly.pdbx_seq_one_letter_code
_entity_poly.pdbx_strand_id
1 'polypeptide(L)'
;MRTLKLSALALAALALQGCLAKAAVTAVTLPVKAASRGVDLATESQSEADEKRGREIRKREERLGKLERDYDKAMQRCGDGDDTACEAAQAIRAEMKAIMPGVPVEPDDR
;
A
#
# COMPACT_ATOMS: atom_id res chain seq x y z
N MET A 1 61.80 3.82 13.80
CA MET A 1 60.71 4.77 13.44
C MET A 1 60.48 4.94 11.94
N ARG A 2 61.52 4.87 11.08
CA ARG A 2 61.38 5.06 9.62
C ARG A 2 60.65 3.91 8.91
N THR A 3 60.83 2.69 9.40
CA THR A 3 60.17 1.46 8.91
C THR A 3 58.67 1.44 9.17
N LEU A 4 58.21 1.82 10.38
CA LEU A 4 56.77 1.95 10.69
C LEU A 4 56.05 2.96 9.79
N LYS A 5 56.71 4.07 9.44
CA LYS A 5 56.14 5.09 8.55
C LYS A 5 55.96 4.57 7.12
N LEU A 6 56.89 3.73 6.63
CA LEU A 6 56.79 3.10 5.31
C LEU A 6 55.70 2.03 5.29
N SER A 7 55.53 1.25 6.36
CA SER A 7 54.45 0.28 6.52
C SER A 7 53.07 0.95 6.51
N ALA A 8 52.91 2.05 7.27
CA ALA A 8 51.66 2.81 7.33
C ALA A 8 51.29 3.44 5.97
N LEU A 9 52.29 3.91 5.21
CA LEU A 9 52.07 4.48 3.87
C LEU A 9 51.62 3.42 2.85
N ALA A 10 52.18 2.20 2.93
CA ALA A 10 51.78 1.08 2.07
C ALA A 10 50.35 0.61 2.38
N LEU A 11 49.96 0.52 3.66
CA LEU A 11 48.60 0.22 4.08
C LEU A 11 47.59 1.30 3.64
N ALA A 12 47.98 2.57 3.71
CA ALA A 12 47.16 3.67 3.21
C ALA A 12 46.95 3.60 1.68
N ALA A 13 47.99 3.26 0.93
CA ALA A 13 47.89 3.08 -0.52
C ALA A 13 46.95 1.92 -0.92
N LEU A 14 46.98 0.80 -0.20
CA LEU A 14 46.04 -0.31 -0.42
C LEU A 14 44.61 0.04 -0.01
N ALA A 15 44.40 0.82 1.06
CA ALA A 15 43.08 1.27 1.48
C ALA A 15 42.43 2.23 0.46
N LEU A 16 43.23 3.08 -0.20
CA LEU A 16 42.75 3.96 -1.26
C LEU A 16 42.31 3.20 -2.52
N GLN A 17 42.96 2.07 -2.84
CA GLN A 17 42.58 1.21 -3.98
C GLN A 17 41.17 0.63 -3.80
N GLY A 18 40.77 0.30 -2.56
CA GLY A 18 39.42 -0.17 -2.23
C GLY A 18 38.33 0.89 -2.35
N CYS A 19 38.67 2.17 -2.19
CA CYS A 19 37.72 3.29 -2.32
C CYS A 19 37.36 3.57 -3.79
N LEU A 20 38.33 3.48 -4.70
CA LEU A 20 38.14 3.67 -6.14
C LEU A 20 37.29 2.55 -6.76
N ALA A 21 37.50 1.30 -6.33
CA ALA A 21 36.70 0.17 -6.78
C ALA A 21 35.21 0.32 -6.38
N LYS A 22 34.95 0.79 -5.14
CA LYS A 22 33.58 1.00 -4.65
C LYS A 22 32.86 2.13 -5.41
N ALA A 23 33.57 3.22 -5.70
CA ALA A 23 33.04 4.34 -6.48
C ALA A 23 32.69 3.95 -7.92
N ALA A 24 33.58 3.20 -8.59
CA ALA A 24 33.34 2.71 -9.96
C ALA A 24 32.16 1.72 -10.03
N VAL A 25 32.07 0.80 -9.07
CA VAL A 25 30.96 -0.15 -9.00
C VAL A 25 29.63 0.56 -8.72
N THR A 26 29.59 1.59 -7.86
CA THR A 26 28.38 2.40 -7.67
C THR A 26 28.04 3.24 -8.90
N ALA A 27 29.02 3.79 -9.62
CA ALA A 27 28.77 4.59 -10.82
C ALA A 27 28.15 3.78 -11.97
N VAL A 28 28.48 2.49 -12.07
CA VAL A 28 27.93 1.60 -13.11
C VAL A 28 26.62 0.93 -12.66
N THR A 29 26.46 0.66 -11.36
CA THR A 29 25.23 0.04 -10.84
C THR A 29 24.09 1.04 -10.59
N LEU A 30 24.39 2.32 -10.34
CA LEU A 30 23.41 3.39 -10.20
C LEU A 30 22.51 3.57 -11.45
N PRO A 31 23.02 3.70 -12.69
CA PRO A 31 22.17 3.91 -13.86
C PRO A 31 21.30 2.70 -14.17
N VAL A 32 21.79 1.47 -13.97
CA VAL A 32 20.99 0.25 -14.17
C VAL A 32 19.86 0.15 -13.15
N LYS A 33 20.10 0.50 -11.88
CA LYS A 33 19.07 0.55 -10.84
C LYS A 33 18.08 1.70 -11.01
N ALA A 34 18.53 2.86 -11.48
CA ALA A 34 17.67 4.01 -11.75
C ALA A 34 16.78 3.76 -12.98
N ALA A 35 17.33 3.16 -14.04
CA ALA A 35 16.58 2.76 -15.22
C ALA A 35 15.58 1.65 -14.92
N SER A 36 15.95 0.62 -14.15
CA SER A 36 15.01 -0.47 -13.80
C SER A 36 13.88 -0.01 -12.89
N ARG A 37 14.13 0.90 -11.93
CA ARG A 37 13.05 1.52 -11.14
C ARG A 37 12.21 2.51 -11.92
N GLY A 38 12.77 3.16 -12.94
CA GLY A 38 12.03 4.06 -13.83
C GLY A 38 11.05 3.33 -14.74
N VAL A 39 11.40 2.11 -15.19
CA VAL A 39 10.52 1.31 -16.04
C VAL A 39 9.35 0.72 -15.25
N ASP A 40 9.56 0.24 -14.02
CA ASP A 40 8.45 -0.30 -13.20
C ASP A 40 7.42 0.77 -12.79
N LEU A 41 7.82 2.05 -12.68
CA LEU A 41 6.90 3.17 -12.44
C LEU A 41 6.33 3.78 -13.73
N ALA A 42 6.89 3.46 -14.89
CA ALA A 42 6.41 3.91 -16.19
C ALA A 42 5.49 2.90 -16.90
N THR A 43 5.31 1.67 -16.37
CA THR A 43 4.65 0.58 -17.11
C THR A 43 3.22 0.24 -16.65
N GLU A 44 2.68 0.71 -15.50
CA GLU A 44 1.21 0.76 -15.40
C GLU A 44 0.74 1.98 -16.19
N SER A 45 0.32 1.75 -17.43
CA SER A 45 -0.35 2.77 -18.24
C SER A 45 -1.55 3.31 -17.44
N GLN A 46 -1.80 4.62 -17.50
CA GLN A 46 -2.99 5.26 -16.90
C GLN A 46 -4.28 4.48 -17.25
N SER A 47 -4.34 3.87 -18.45
CA SER A 47 -5.44 3.02 -18.88
C SER A 47 -5.60 1.73 -18.06
N GLU A 48 -4.51 1.08 -17.64
CA GLU A 48 -4.54 -0.11 -16.77
C GLU A 48 -4.89 0.26 -15.33
N ALA A 49 -4.38 1.39 -14.83
CA ALA A 49 -4.73 1.93 -13.52
C ALA A 49 -6.23 2.28 -13.44
N ASP A 50 -6.77 2.92 -14.48
CA ASP A 50 -8.19 3.26 -14.58
C ASP A 50 -9.09 2.02 -14.70
N GLU A 51 -8.67 1.03 -15.47
CA GLU A 51 -9.42 -0.22 -15.60
C GLU A 51 -9.45 -1.01 -14.28
N LYS A 52 -8.32 -1.05 -13.56
CA LYS A 52 -8.22 -1.66 -12.23
C LYS A 52 -9.08 -0.93 -11.21
N ARG A 53 -9.04 0.41 -11.21
CA ARG A 53 -9.92 1.23 -10.38
C ARG A 53 -11.40 0.98 -10.67
N GLY A 54 -11.78 0.89 -11.95
CA GLY A 54 -13.14 0.56 -12.36
C GLY A 54 -13.60 -0.83 -11.90
N ARG A 55 -12.72 -1.83 -11.97
CA ARG A 55 -13.00 -3.18 -11.43
C ARG A 55 -13.21 -3.17 -9.92
N GLU A 56 -12.38 -2.45 -9.17
CA GLU A 56 -12.51 -2.35 -7.72
C GLU A 56 -13.79 -1.61 -7.29
N ILE A 57 -14.19 -0.58 -8.04
CA ILE A 57 -15.48 0.10 -7.82
C ILE A 57 -16.65 -0.87 -8.02
N ARG A 58 -16.69 -1.62 -9.14
CA ARG A 58 -17.76 -2.60 -9.39
C ARG A 58 -17.87 -3.66 -8.30
N LYS A 59 -16.74 -4.23 -7.87
CA LYS A 59 -16.72 -5.22 -6.75
C LYS A 59 -17.25 -4.62 -5.45
N ARG A 60 -16.91 -3.36 -5.16
CA ARG A 60 -17.38 -2.64 -3.98
C ARG A 60 -18.89 -2.41 -4.03
N GLU A 61 -19.40 -1.97 -5.17
CA GLU A 61 -20.85 -1.78 -5.40
C GLU A 61 -21.62 -3.09 -5.28
N GLU A 62 -21.11 -4.18 -5.88
CA GLU A 62 -21.70 -5.52 -5.75
C GLU A 62 -21.77 -6.00 -4.30
N ARG A 63 -20.68 -5.78 -3.53
CA ARG A 63 -20.65 -6.12 -2.10
C ARG A 63 -21.63 -5.27 -1.30
N LEU A 64 -21.70 -3.96 -1.56
CA LEU A 64 -22.64 -3.06 -0.89
C LEU A 64 -24.09 -3.47 -1.17
N GLY A 65 -24.44 -3.72 -2.43
CA GLY A 65 -25.77 -4.15 -2.82
C GLY A 65 -26.15 -5.53 -2.26
N LYS A 66 -25.16 -6.42 -2.03
CA LYS A 66 -25.41 -7.68 -1.30
C LYS A 66 -25.75 -7.42 0.17
N LEU A 67 -24.95 -6.59 0.84
CA LEU A 67 -25.17 -6.24 2.24
C LEU A 67 -26.51 -5.52 2.44
N GLU A 68 -26.92 -4.64 1.54
CA GLU A 68 -28.25 -4.00 1.57
C GLU A 68 -29.38 -5.03 1.54
N ARG A 69 -29.33 -5.98 0.61
CA ARG A 69 -30.34 -7.05 0.52
C ARG A 69 -30.37 -7.94 1.77
N ASP A 70 -29.22 -8.20 2.36
CA ASP A 70 -29.12 -9.02 3.58
C ASP A 70 -29.60 -8.24 4.81
N TYR A 71 -29.31 -6.94 4.86
CA TYR A 71 -29.82 -6.01 5.87
C TYR A 71 -31.35 -5.94 5.85
N ASP A 72 -31.97 -5.76 4.67
CA ASP A 72 -33.42 -5.68 4.54
C ASP A 72 -34.12 -6.96 5.03
N LYS A 73 -33.57 -8.13 4.69
CA LYS A 73 -34.07 -9.43 5.17
C LYS A 73 -33.92 -9.58 6.67
N ALA A 74 -32.79 -9.15 7.23
CA ALA A 74 -32.54 -9.19 8.66
C ALA A 74 -33.50 -8.25 9.41
N MET A 75 -33.75 -7.05 8.87
CA MET A 75 -34.72 -6.09 9.42
C MET A 75 -36.15 -6.61 9.37
N GLN A 76 -36.54 -7.32 8.31
CA GLN A 76 -37.86 -7.94 8.23
C GLN A 76 -38.05 -8.95 9.37
N ARG A 77 -37.10 -9.89 9.53
CA ARG A 77 -37.15 -10.90 10.61
C ARG A 77 -37.06 -10.28 12.00
N CYS A 78 -36.28 -9.22 12.16
CA CYS A 78 -36.22 -8.45 13.39
C CYS A 78 -37.60 -7.88 13.75
N GLY A 79 -38.32 -7.33 12.77
CA GLY A 79 -39.69 -6.86 12.94
C GLY A 79 -40.68 -7.97 13.30
N ASP A 80 -40.41 -9.21 12.88
CA ASP A 80 -41.18 -10.41 13.23
C ASP A 80 -40.86 -10.94 14.64
N GLY A 81 -39.92 -10.33 15.37
CA GLY A 81 -39.55 -10.68 16.74
C GLY A 81 -38.31 -11.57 16.90
N ASP A 82 -37.49 -11.73 15.86
CA ASP A 82 -36.22 -12.46 15.92
C ASP A 82 -35.08 -11.54 16.41
N ASP A 83 -34.75 -11.64 17.71
CA ASP A 83 -33.68 -10.87 18.35
C ASP A 83 -32.31 -11.09 17.68
N THR A 84 -32.01 -12.32 17.28
CA THR A 84 -30.77 -12.64 16.55
C THR A 84 -30.71 -11.97 15.18
N ALA A 85 -31.85 -11.84 14.50
CA ALA A 85 -31.92 -11.09 13.25
C ALA A 85 -31.74 -9.58 13.47
N CYS A 86 -32.22 -9.04 14.60
CA CYS A 86 -31.96 -7.65 14.98
C CYS A 86 -30.46 -7.38 15.19
N GLU A 87 -29.75 -8.28 15.87
CA GLU A 87 -28.29 -8.20 16.04
C GLU A 87 -27.56 -8.29 14.70
N ALA A 88 -27.98 -9.23 13.84
CA ALA A 88 -27.44 -9.39 12.50
C ALA A 88 -27.64 -8.13 11.64
N ALA A 89 -28.82 -7.50 11.69
CA ALA A 89 -29.09 -6.25 10.97
C ALA A 89 -28.15 -5.12 11.43
N GLN A 90 -27.87 -5.01 12.73
CA GLN A 90 -26.93 -4.03 13.26
C GLN A 90 -25.50 -4.29 12.78
N ALA A 91 -25.05 -5.55 12.80
CA ALA A 91 -23.73 -5.94 12.30
C ALA A 91 -23.57 -5.62 10.80
N ILE A 92 -24.56 -5.96 9.98
CA ILE A 92 -24.55 -5.67 8.54
C ILE A 92 -24.52 -4.15 8.30
N ARG A 93 -25.32 -3.37 9.05
CA ARG A 93 -25.31 -1.91 8.96
C ARG A 93 -23.93 -1.32 9.30
N ALA A 94 -23.25 -1.85 10.32
CA ALA A 94 -21.90 -1.42 10.69
C ALA A 94 -20.89 -1.74 9.57
N GLU A 95 -20.99 -2.92 8.95
CA GLU A 95 -20.16 -3.31 7.81
C GLU A 95 -20.41 -2.40 6.60
N MET A 96 -21.67 -2.10 6.27
CA MET A 96 -22.02 -1.16 5.21
C MET A 96 -21.43 0.22 5.46
N LYS A 97 -21.48 0.73 6.70
CA LYS A 97 -20.90 2.03 7.07
C LYS A 97 -19.37 2.06 6.90
N ALA A 98 -18.69 0.95 7.20
CA ALA A 98 -17.24 0.83 7.02
C ALA A 98 -16.84 0.76 5.53
N ILE A 99 -17.70 0.19 4.68
CA ILE A 99 -17.46 0.06 3.24
C ILE A 99 -17.93 1.29 2.47
N MET A 100 -18.92 2.03 2.96
CA MET A 100 -19.42 3.23 2.28
C MET A 100 -18.36 4.34 2.35
N PRO A 101 -18.06 5.03 1.23
CA PRO A 101 -17.21 6.21 1.28
C PRO A 101 -17.94 7.30 2.07
N GLY A 102 -17.58 7.46 3.33
CA GLY A 102 -18.05 8.59 4.13
C GLY A 102 -17.34 9.87 3.69
N VAL A 103 -18.11 10.93 3.44
CA VAL A 103 -17.60 12.29 3.65
C VAL A 103 -17.20 12.36 5.13
N PRO A 104 -15.96 12.78 5.47
CA PRO A 104 -15.59 12.97 6.87
C PRO A 104 -16.63 13.87 7.54
N VAL A 105 -17.32 13.34 8.54
CA VAL A 105 -18.17 14.16 9.39
C VAL A 105 -17.22 14.85 10.36
N GLU A 106 -17.19 16.18 10.32
CA GLU A 106 -16.41 16.96 11.27
C GLU A 106 -16.86 16.59 12.71
N PRO A 107 -15.92 16.46 13.65
CA PRO A 107 -16.27 16.14 15.04
C PRO A 107 -17.21 17.20 15.62
N ASP A 108 -18.21 16.76 16.39
CA ASP A 108 -19.18 17.64 17.04
C ASP A 108 -18.49 18.36 18.22
N ASP A 109 -18.21 19.65 18.06
CA ASP A 109 -17.54 20.52 19.06
C ASP A 109 -18.51 20.95 20.19
N ARG A 110 -19.34 20.05 20.72
CA ARG A 110 -20.40 20.38 21.69
C ARG A 110 -20.17 19.88 23.11
#